data_AF-A0A4P9YAJ9-F1
#
_entry.id   AF-A0A4P9YAJ9-F1
#
_cell.length_a   1.000
_cell.length_b   1.000
_cell.length_c   1.000
_cell.angle_alpha   90.00
_cell.angle_beta   90.00
_cell.angle_gamma   90.00
#
_symmetry.space_group_name_H-M   'P 1'
#
loop_
_entity.id
_entity.type
_entity.pdbx_description
1 polymer ?
#
loop_
_entity_poly.entity_id
_entity_poly.type
_entity_poly.pdbx_seq_one_letter_code
_entity_poly.pdbx_strand_id
1 'polypeptide(L)'
;DEGPDGIYRGAGQYRTFQKKPKDGIMDSKMSIGPQKAPSHLRITSRFDYQPNICKDYKETGFCGYGDTCIFLHDRGDYKSGWQLEKEWEEQQRAAIGTRGRAEEDFRIHSDEEGDDELLGEDGLPFACFICRKEFTRPVVTKCGHYFCEACALKRFQKTAKCAACNNPTSGIFNAAKKLEEQLKARKARMDRAQLEGEVGEVDD
;
A
#
# COMPACT_ATOMS: atom_id res chain seq x y z
N ASP A 1 -59.59 -14.90 22.74
CA ASP A 1 -58.35 -14.15 22.51
C ASP A 1 -57.87 -13.60 23.84
N GLU A 2 -56.94 -14.32 24.45
CA GLU A 2 -56.35 -13.96 25.73
C GLU A 2 -55.58 -12.63 25.56
N GLY A 3 -55.83 -11.67 26.46
CA GLY A 3 -55.17 -10.36 26.43
C GLY A 3 -53.65 -10.46 26.62
N PRO A 4 -52.90 -9.39 26.31
CA PRO A 4 -51.45 -9.41 26.35
C PRO A 4 -50.93 -9.78 27.74
N ASP A 5 -49.93 -10.65 27.76
CA ASP A 5 -49.24 -11.26 28.90
C ASP A 5 -48.49 -10.29 29.83
N GLY A 6 -48.61 -8.97 29.62
CA GLY A 6 -48.01 -7.91 30.44
C GLY A 6 -46.48 -7.84 30.40
N ILE A 7 -45.83 -8.75 29.66
CA ILE A 7 -44.38 -8.85 29.56
C ILE A 7 -43.88 -7.94 28.43
N TYR A 8 -42.99 -7.00 28.75
CA TYR A 8 -42.35 -6.11 27.78
C TYR A 8 -41.36 -6.90 26.90
N ARG A 9 -41.62 -6.95 25.58
CA ARG A 9 -40.80 -7.68 24.59
C ARG A 9 -39.97 -6.78 23.68
N GLY A 10 -39.79 -5.51 24.05
CA GLY A 10 -39.06 -4.51 23.27
C GLY A 10 -39.95 -3.64 22.38
N ALA A 11 -39.50 -2.41 22.11
CA ALA A 11 -40.27 -1.39 21.39
C ALA A 11 -40.77 -1.83 20.00
N GLY A 12 -40.01 -2.67 19.30
CA GLY A 12 -40.38 -3.17 17.96
C GLY A 12 -41.51 -4.20 17.93
N GLN A 13 -41.86 -4.81 19.08
CA GLN A 13 -42.93 -5.82 19.19
C GLN A 13 -44.29 -5.18 19.51
N TYR A 14 -44.31 -3.91 19.92
CA TYR A 14 -45.55 -3.18 20.13
C TYR A 14 -46.21 -2.87 18.78
N ARG A 15 -47.54 -3.04 18.73
CA ARG A 15 -48.31 -2.83 17.51
C ARG A 15 -48.20 -1.37 17.06
N THR A 16 -47.64 -1.16 15.88
CA THR A 16 -47.58 0.17 15.27
C THR A 16 -48.92 0.47 14.58
N PHE A 17 -49.51 1.64 14.86
CA PHE A 17 -50.78 2.07 14.26
C PHE A 17 -50.61 2.76 12.90
N GLN A 18 -49.37 2.91 12.44
CA GLN A 18 -49.06 3.52 11.15
C GLN A 18 -49.39 2.54 10.01
N LYS A 19 -50.30 2.95 9.12
CA LYS A 19 -50.65 2.18 7.93
C LYS A 19 -49.46 2.19 6.96
N LYS A 20 -48.79 1.04 6.76
CA LYS A 20 -47.80 0.90 5.69
C LYS A 20 -48.53 0.87 4.33
N PRO A 21 -48.05 1.60 3.30
CA PRO A 21 -48.68 1.58 1.98
C PRO A 21 -48.67 0.16 1.43
N LYS A 22 -49.85 -0.30 0.98
CA LYS A 22 -50.11 -1.67 0.46
C LYS A 22 -50.05 -1.75 -1.06
N ASP A 23 -49.48 -0.76 -1.72
CA ASP A 23 -49.57 -0.64 -3.17
C ASP A 23 -48.33 -1.25 -3.84
N GLY A 24 -48.36 -2.57 -3.99
CA GLY A 24 -48.08 -3.33 -5.22
C GLY A 24 -46.81 -3.12 -6.05
N ILE A 25 -45.85 -2.29 -5.67
CA ILE A 25 -44.70 -1.96 -6.53
C ILE A 25 -43.39 -2.62 -6.04
N MET A 26 -43.39 -3.28 -4.89
CA MET A 26 -42.17 -3.81 -4.27
C MET A 26 -42.30 -5.31 -4.03
N ASP A 27 -41.37 -6.08 -4.62
CA ASP A 27 -41.24 -7.53 -4.44
C ASP A 27 -41.30 -7.89 -2.95
N SER A 28 -42.04 -8.95 -2.59
CA SER A 28 -42.20 -9.38 -1.19
C SER A 28 -40.86 -9.73 -0.50
N LYS A 29 -39.76 -9.86 -1.26
CA LYS A 29 -38.41 -10.01 -0.74
C LYS A 29 -37.72 -8.72 -0.30
N MET A 30 -38.20 -7.54 -0.71
CA MET A 30 -37.57 -6.27 -0.33
C MET A 30 -38.27 -5.70 0.92
N SER A 31 -37.58 -5.79 2.06
CA SER A 31 -38.06 -5.18 3.31
C SER A 31 -38.02 -3.66 3.20
N ILE A 32 -39.06 -2.95 3.63
CA ILE A 32 -39.04 -1.50 3.75
C ILE A 32 -38.26 -1.12 5.01
N GLY A 33 -37.09 -0.50 4.83
CA GLY A 33 -36.19 -0.09 5.90
C GLY A 33 -34.72 -0.12 5.47
N PRO A 34 -33.78 0.21 6.38
CA PRO A 34 -32.35 0.10 6.12
C PRO A 34 -31.99 -1.30 5.61
N GLN A 35 -31.47 -1.37 4.38
CA GLN A 35 -31.08 -2.64 3.78
C GLN A 35 -29.68 -3.04 4.23
N LYS A 36 -29.49 -4.33 4.47
CA LYS A 36 -28.18 -4.88 4.78
C LYS A 36 -27.34 -4.92 3.50
N ALA A 37 -26.15 -4.32 3.54
CA ALA A 37 -25.19 -4.40 2.46
C ALA A 37 -24.67 -5.85 2.27
N PRO A 38 -24.31 -6.26 1.03
CA PRO A 38 -23.76 -7.59 0.76
C PRO A 38 -22.40 -7.79 1.45
N SER A 39 -22.19 -8.96 2.05
CA SER A 39 -20.97 -9.25 2.84
C SER A 39 -19.73 -9.57 1.99
N HIS A 40 -19.89 -9.95 0.73
CA HIS A 40 -18.81 -10.42 -0.15
C HIS A 40 -18.68 -9.57 -1.43
N LEU A 41 -18.89 -8.25 -1.31
CA LEU A 41 -18.69 -7.30 -2.40
C LEU A 41 -17.77 -6.18 -1.93
N ARG A 42 -16.67 -5.96 -2.65
CA ARG A 42 -15.84 -4.77 -2.47
C ARG A 42 -16.40 -3.66 -3.34
N ILE A 43 -16.82 -2.57 -2.72
CA ILE A 43 -17.27 -1.37 -3.43
C ILE A 43 -16.05 -0.71 -4.08
N THR A 44 -16.08 -0.51 -5.39
CA THR A 44 -15.05 0.26 -6.11
C THR A 44 -15.31 1.74 -5.91
N SER A 45 -14.50 2.39 -5.09
CA SER A 45 -14.50 3.85 -4.95
C SER A 45 -13.66 4.47 -6.07
N ARG A 46 -14.24 5.41 -6.82
CA ARG A 46 -13.53 6.28 -7.77
C ARG A 46 -13.69 7.71 -7.27
N PHE A 47 -12.60 8.45 -7.25
CA PHE A 47 -12.64 9.89 -6.95
C PHE A 47 -13.16 10.64 -8.17
N ASP A 48 -14.21 11.45 -7.97
CA ASP A 48 -14.70 12.40 -8.96
C ASP A 48 -14.04 13.75 -8.70
N TYR A 49 -13.15 14.14 -9.62
CA TYR A 49 -12.38 15.38 -9.52
C TYR A 49 -13.08 16.56 -10.19
N GLN A 50 -14.22 16.38 -10.85
CA GLN A 50 -14.89 17.45 -11.57
C GLN A 50 -15.78 18.27 -10.63
N PRO A 51 -15.43 19.53 -10.29
CA PRO A 51 -16.28 20.35 -9.44
C PRO A 51 -17.48 20.85 -10.25
N ASN A 52 -18.70 20.60 -9.74
CA ASN A 52 -19.92 21.14 -10.32
C ASN A 52 -20.16 22.59 -9.84
N ILE A 53 -19.19 23.47 -10.07
CA ILE A 53 -19.25 24.89 -9.70
C ILE A 53 -19.51 25.72 -10.95
N CYS A 54 -20.42 26.69 -10.85
CA CYS A 54 -20.77 27.56 -11.95
C CYS A 54 -19.59 28.47 -12.28
N LYS A 55 -18.98 28.28 -13.45
CA LYS A 55 -17.83 29.06 -13.91
C LYS A 55 -18.14 30.56 -13.95
N ASP A 56 -19.26 30.94 -14.57
CA ASP A 56 -19.64 32.34 -14.76
C ASP A 56 -19.88 33.02 -13.41
N TYR A 57 -20.56 32.34 -12.48
CA TYR A 57 -20.80 32.86 -11.14
C TYR A 57 -19.50 32.99 -10.33
N LYS A 58 -18.59 32.02 -10.46
CA LYS A 58 -17.32 32.02 -9.75
C LYS A 58 -16.41 33.16 -10.20
N GLU A 59 -16.25 33.34 -11.51
CA GLU A 59 -15.36 34.35 -12.09
C GLU A 59 -15.94 35.76 -12.02
N THR A 60 -17.24 35.92 -12.33
CA THR A 60 -17.85 37.24 -12.51
C THR A 60 -18.77 37.64 -11.35
N GLY A 61 -19.21 36.70 -10.53
CA GLY A 61 -20.22 36.93 -9.50
C GLY A 61 -21.66 37.03 -10.03
N PHE A 62 -21.86 36.85 -11.34
CA PHE A 62 -23.17 36.90 -11.98
C PHE A 62 -23.33 35.71 -12.92
N CYS A 63 -24.36 34.91 -12.69
CA CYS A 63 -24.76 33.85 -13.63
C CYS A 63 -26.00 34.33 -14.39
N GLY A 64 -25.94 34.33 -15.72
CA GLY A 64 -27.10 34.69 -16.55
C GLY A 64 -28.31 33.77 -16.36
N TYR A 65 -28.10 32.55 -15.85
CA TYR A 65 -29.16 31.59 -15.52
C TYR A 65 -29.77 31.83 -14.12
N GLY A 66 -29.18 32.69 -13.29
CA GLY A 66 -29.64 32.93 -11.93
C GLY A 66 -29.84 31.62 -11.15
N ASP A 67 -30.92 31.54 -10.38
CA ASP A 67 -31.23 30.38 -9.52
C ASP A 67 -31.67 29.12 -10.29
N THR A 68 -31.80 29.19 -11.62
CA THR A 68 -32.10 28.03 -12.46
C THR A 68 -30.84 27.28 -12.89
N CYS A 69 -29.65 27.76 -12.52
CA CYS A 69 -28.39 27.12 -12.87
C CYS A 69 -28.28 25.72 -12.19
N ILE A 70 -27.91 24.71 -12.98
CA ILE A 70 -27.63 23.34 -12.49
C ILE A 70 -26.32 23.26 -11.69
N PHE A 71 -25.44 24.24 -11.86
CA PHE A 71 -24.12 24.29 -11.22
C PHE A 71 -24.17 25.13 -9.95
N LEU A 72 -23.33 24.77 -8.98
CA LEU A 72 -23.27 25.42 -7.68
C LEU A 72 -22.76 26.87 -7.80
N HIS A 73 -23.51 27.81 -7.24
CA HIS A 73 -23.14 29.22 -7.12
C HIS A 73 -22.25 29.45 -5.88
N ASP A 74 -20.98 29.07 -5.98
CA ASP A 74 -19.98 29.32 -4.93
C ASP A 74 -18.84 30.20 -5.46
N ARG A 75 -18.37 31.13 -4.64
CA ARG A 75 -17.23 32.03 -4.91
C ARG A 75 -16.00 31.70 -4.05
N GLY A 76 -16.04 30.61 -3.30
CA GLY A 76 -14.89 30.10 -2.55
C GLY A 76 -13.76 29.63 -3.48
N ASP A 77 -12.57 30.18 -3.28
CA ASP A 77 -11.33 29.72 -3.92
C ASP A 77 -10.58 28.74 -3.01
N TYR A 78 -11.24 27.62 -2.69
CA TYR A 78 -10.58 26.55 -1.95
C TYR A 78 -9.62 25.78 -2.85
N LYS A 79 -8.45 25.43 -2.31
CA LYS A 79 -7.52 24.52 -2.98
C LYS A 79 -8.18 23.16 -3.12
N SER A 80 -8.08 22.59 -4.31
CA SER A 80 -8.57 21.23 -4.57
C SER A 80 -7.68 20.19 -3.88
N GLY A 81 -8.22 19.00 -3.60
CA GLY A 81 -7.51 17.95 -2.86
C GLY A 81 -6.12 17.62 -3.41
N TRP A 82 -5.98 17.54 -4.75
CA TRP A 82 -4.69 17.28 -5.39
C TRP A 82 -3.66 18.40 -5.18
N GLN A 83 -4.11 19.65 -5.10
CA GLN A 83 -3.23 20.79 -4.81
C GLN A 83 -2.73 20.72 -3.37
N LEU A 84 -3.59 20.33 -2.44
CA LEU A 84 -3.22 20.12 -1.04
C LEU A 84 -2.26 18.94 -0.87
N GLU A 85 -2.52 17.81 -1.52
CA GLU A 85 -1.64 16.63 -1.51
C GLU A 85 -0.25 16.99 -2.06
N LYS A 86 -0.20 17.67 -3.20
CA LYS A 86 1.08 18.09 -3.80
C LYS A 86 1.85 19.07 -2.91
N GLU A 87 1.17 20.08 -2.37
CA GLU A 87 1.80 21.03 -1.44
C GLU A 87 2.29 20.34 -0.17
N TRP A 88 1.56 19.33 0.32
CA TRP A 88 1.94 18.53 1.47
C TRP A 88 3.18 17.66 1.18
N GLU A 89 3.21 16.98 0.04
CA GLU A 89 4.36 16.19 -0.41
C GLU A 89 5.63 17.05 -0.59
N GLU A 90 5.48 18.24 -1.19
CA GLU A 90 6.59 19.18 -1.36
C GLU A 90 7.11 19.68 -0.01
N GLN A 91 6.23 19.96 0.96
CA GLN A 91 6.60 20.34 2.32
C GLN A 91 7.30 19.19 3.06
N GLN A 92 6.81 17.96 2.94
CA GLN A 92 7.46 16.78 3.53
C GLN A 92 8.85 16.56 2.91
N ARG A 93 8.97 16.65 1.58
CA ARG A 93 10.25 16.52 0.87
C ARG A 93 11.23 17.62 1.29
N ALA A 94 10.76 18.85 1.45
CA ALA A 94 11.59 19.96 1.95
C ALA A 94 12.00 19.78 3.43
N ALA A 95 11.11 19.25 4.26
CA ALA A 95 11.40 18.97 5.68
C ALA A 95 12.42 17.83 5.85
N ILE A 96 12.36 16.80 4.99
CA ILE A 96 13.34 15.71 4.96
C ILE A 96 14.68 16.23 4.42
N GLY A 97 14.67 16.97 3.31
CA GLY A 97 15.89 17.54 2.69
C GLY A 97 16.60 18.59 3.54
N THR A 98 15.91 19.25 4.48
CA THR A 98 16.52 20.20 5.44
C THR A 98 16.97 19.56 6.75
N ARG A 99 16.38 18.41 7.13
CA ARG A 99 16.82 17.63 8.31
C ARG A 99 18.03 16.73 8.03
N GLY A 100 18.33 16.43 6.77
CA GLY A 100 19.50 15.64 6.35
C GLY A 100 20.87 16.33 6.41
N ARG A 101 21.03 17.45 7.13
CA ARG A 101 22.36 18.09 7.34
C ARG A 101 22.75 18.33 8.80
N ALA A 102 21.94 17.93 9.78
CA ALA A 102 22.25 18.25 11.19
C ALA A 102 22.07 17.13 12.23
N GLU A 103 21.45 15.98 11.94
CA GLU A 103 21.23 14.95 12.98
C GLU A 103 21.28 13.51 12.43
N GLU A 104 22.35 13.17 11.71
CA GLU A 104 22.76 11.76 11.57
C GLU A 104 23.54 11.38 12.84
N ASP A 105 22.86 10.84 13.86
CA ASP A 105 23.50 9.83 14.75
C ASP A 105 22.56 9.14 15.77
N PHE A 106 21.33 9.60 16.07
CA PHE A 106 20.58 9.02 17.23
C PHE A 106 19.07 8.81 17.08
N ARG A 107 18.53 8.50 15.90
CA ARG A 107 17.12 8.02 15.80
C ARG A 107 17.04 6.51 15.59
N ILE A 108 16.62 5.81 16.64
CA ILE A 108 16.16 4.41 16.58
C ILE A 108 14.79 4.42 15.88
N HIS A 109 14.76 3.97 14.63
CA HIS A 109 13.53 3.79 13.85
C HIS A 109 12.76 2.59 14.38
N SER A 110 11.55 2.83 14.91
CA SER A 110 10.53 1.80 15.10
C SER A 110 9.72 1.70 13.80
N ASP A 111 9.90 0.56 13.12
CA ASP A 111 8.98 -0.17 12.25
C ASP A 111 7.85 0.63 11.56
N GLU A 112 7.94 0.81 10.23
CA GLU A 112 6.98 0.23 9.27
C GLU A 112 7.15 0.67 7.81
N GLU A 113 8.04 1.60 7.46
CA GLU A 113 8.30 1.93 6.03
C GLU A 113 9.72 2.44 5.87
N GLY A 114 10.64 1.55 5.52
CA GLY A 114 12.05 1.86 5.37
C GLY A 114 12.89 0.62 5.12
N ASP A 115 12.81 0.04 3.92
CA ASP A 115 13.75 -1.00 3.48
C ASP A 115 14.52 -0.67 2.20
N ASP A 116 14.46 0.56 1.67
CA ASP A 116 15.11 0.88 0.37
C ASP A 116 16.48 1.57 0.46
N GLU A 117 16.97 1.96 1.66
CA GLU A 117 18.28 2.68 1.76
C GLU A 117 19.41 1.87 2.45
N LEU A 118 19.14 0.65 2.93
CA LEU A 118 20.19 -0.27 3.44
C LEU A 118 20.46 -1.46 2.49
N LEU A 119 19.75 -1.52 1.36
CA LEU A 119 20.01 -2.46 0.27
C LEU A 119 20.76 -1.70 -0.82
N GLY A 120 22.08 -1.88 -0.90
CA GLY A 120 22.92 -1.08 -1.79
C GLY A 120 22.36 -0.98 -3.21
N GLU A 121 22.33 0.24 -3.74
CA GLU A 121 22.01 0.80 -5.08
C GLU A 121 20.97 0.13 -6.00
N ASP A 122 20.71 -1.17 -5.87
CA ASP A 122 19.84 -1.99 -6.70
C ASP A 122 18.80 -2.81 -5.90
N GLY A 123 18.70 -2.65 -4.56
CA GLY A 123 17.69 -3.35 -3.76
C GLY A 123 17.95 -4.86 -3.57
N LEU A 124 19.17 -5.35 -3.85
CA LEU A 124 19.49 -6.79 -3.83
C LEU A 124 20.15 -7.24 -2.50
N PRO A 125 19.67 -8.34 -1.87
CA PRO A 125 20.18 -8.80 -0.58
C PRO A 125 21.64 -9.28 -0.71
N PHE A 126 22.47 -8.98 0.29
CA PHE A 126 23.89 -9.37 0.31
C PHE A 126 24.12 -10.85 0.70
N ALA A 127 23.29 -11.38 1.59
CA ALA A 127 23.44 -12.73 2.13
C ALA A 127 22.19 -13.58 1.89
N CYS A 128 22.37 -14.88 1.77
CA CYS A 128 21.25 -15.81 1.64
C CYS A 128 20.44 -15.86 2.93
N PHE A 129 19.13 -15.68 2.84
CA PHE A 129 18.22 -15.69 4.00
C PHE A 129 18.23 -17.00 4.81
N ILE A 130 18.58 -18.13 4.17
CA ILE A 130 18.58 -19.46 4.81
C ILE A 130 19.89 -19.72 5.58
N CYS A 131 21.04 -19.45 4.96
CA CYS A 131 22.34 -19.76 5.57
C CYS A 131 23.07 -18.53 6.15
N ARG A 132 22.56 -17.31 5.90
CA ARG A 132 23.16 -16.02 6.30
C ARG A 132 24.62 -15.83 5.87
N LYS A 133 25.03 -16.53 4.80
CA LYS A 133 26.34 -16.42 4.16
C LYS A 133 26.19 -15.79 2.79
N GLU A 134 27.32 -15.39 2.20
CA GLU A 134 27.41 -14.97 0.80
C GLU A 134 26.80 -16.03 -0.13
N PHE A 135 26.23 -15.57 -1.25
CA PHE A 135 25.55 -16.46 -2.18
C PHE A 135 26.53 -17.33 -2.96
N THR A 136 26.39 -18.65 -2.78
CA THR A 136 27.06 -19.66 -3.60
C THR A 136 26.05 -20.18 -4.63
N ARG A 137 26.25 -19.85 -5.92
CA ARG A 137 25.33 -20.17 -7.03
C ARG A 137 23.89 -19.70 -6.73
N PRO A 138 23.63 -18.39 -6.85
CA PRO A 138 22.35 -17.82 -6.50
C PRO A 138 21.24 -18.23 -7.46
N VAL A 139 20.08 -18.57 -6.90
CA VAL A 139 18.84 -18.87 -7.62
C VAL A 139 17.74 -17.92 -7.20
N VAL A 140 16.89 -17.54 -8.15
CA VAL A 140 15.71 -16.70 -7.96
C VAL A 140 14.45 -17.54 -8.05
N THR A 141 13.58 -17.34 -7.07
CA THR A 141 12.24 -17.95 -7.04
C THR A 141 11.23 -17.08 -7.79
N LYS A 142 10.05 -17.62 -8.14
CA LYS A 142 8.96 -16.84 -8.78
C LYS A 142 8.57 -15.57 -8.02
N CYS A 143 8.71 -15.60 -6.69
CA CYS A 143 8.39 -14.47 -5.82
C CYS A 143 9.55 -13.47 -5.68
N GLY A 144 10.61 -13.55 -6.50
CA GLY A 144 11.71 -12.59 -6.49
C GLY A 144 12.74 -12.79 -5.38
N HIS A 145 12.60 -13.81 -4.52
CA HIS A 145 13.55 -14.05 -3.44
C HIS A 145 14.75 -14.87 -3.91
N TYR A 146 15.94 -14.46 -3.44
CA TYR A 146 17.23 -15.05 -3.77
C TYR A 146 17.72 -16.04 -2.71
N PHE A 147 18.24 -17.19 -3.14
CA PHE A 147 18.81 -18.22 -2.27
C PHE A 147 20.04 -18.87 -2.91
N CYS A 148 20.89 -19.55 -2.13
CA CYS A 148 21.85 -20.47 -2.71
C CYS A 148 21.13 -21.71 -3.27
N GLU A 149 21.61 -22.28 -4.37
CA GLU A 149 21.06 -23.52 -4.96
C GLU A 149 20.88 -24.63 -3.93
N ALA A 150 21.91 -24.92 -3.14
CA ALA A 150 21.85 -25.95 -2.11
C ALA A 150 20.83 -25.63 -1.01
N CYS A 151 20.62 -24.36 -0.68
CA CYS A 151 19.67 -23.93 0.35
C CYS A 151 18.22 -24.03 -0.16
N ALA A 152 18.00 -23.64 -1.42
CA ALA A 152 16.70 -23.75 -2.08
C ALA A 152 16.25 -25.23 -2.18
N LEU A 153 17.15 -26.13 -2.59
CA LEU A 153 16.87 -27.56 -2.70
C LEU A 153 16.58 -28.22 -1.35
N LYS A 154 17.41 -27.95 -0.33
CA LYS A 154 17.19 -28.48 1.04
C LYS A 154 15.87 -28.01 1.63
N ARG A 155 15.48 -26.76 1.37
CA ARG A 155 14.20 -26.22 1.84
C ARG A 155 13.03 -26.84 1.10
N PHE A 156 13.12 -26.98 -0.23
CA PHE A 156 12.06 -27.58 -1.05
C PHE A 156 11.76 -29.02 -0.63
N GLN A 157 12.79 -29.79 -0.26
CA GLN A 157 12.62 -31.15 0.30
C GLN A 157 11.80 -31.17 1.60
N LYS A 158 11.91 -30.14 2.45
CA LYS A 158 11.16 -30.05 3.71
C LYS A 158 9.78 -29.39 3.52
N THR A 159 9.73 -28.32 2.75
CA THR A 159 8.54 -27.51 2.50
C THR A 159 8.60 -26.93 1.09
N ALA A 160 7.55 -27.12 0.29
CA ALA A 160 7.45 -26.56 -1.06
C ALA A 160 7.15 -25.03 -1.12
N LYS A 161 7.46 -24.31 -0.03
CA LYS A 161 7.18 -22.87 0.17
C LYS A 161 8.48 -22.06 0.24
N CYS A 162 8.43 -20.81 -0.21
CA CYS A 162 9.56 -19.87 -0.13
C CYS A 162 9.89 -19.55 1.33
N ALA A 163 11.17 -19.43 1.66
CA ALA A 163 11.61 -19.18 3.03
C ALA A 163 11.34 -17.74 3.51
N ALA A 164 11.17 -16.77 2.61
CA ALA A 164 10.93 -15.37 2.94
C ALA A 164 9.44 -15.02 2.98
N CYS A 165 8.70 -15.26 1.89
CA CYS A 165 7.28 -14.89 1.79
C CYS A 165 6.28 -16.04 1.92
N ASN A 166 6.73 -17.28 2.19
CA ASN A 166 5.88 -18.47 2.31
C ASN A 166 5.01 -18.84 1.09
N ASN A 167 5.16 -18.15 -0.04
CA ASN A 167 4.47 -18.51 -1.29
C ASN A 167 4.95 -19.87 -1.83
N PRO A 168 4.06 -20.68 -2.44
CA PRO A 168 4.44 -21.94 -3.05
C PRO A 168 5.41 -21.70 -4.22
N THR A 169 6.59 -22.33 -4.17
CA THR A 169 7.62 -22.13 -5.21
C THR A 169 7.38 -23.00 -6.45
N SER A 170 6.47 -23.99 -6.35
CA SER A 170 6.12 -24.93 -7.43
C SER A 170 7.33 -25.62 -8.08
N GLY A 171 8.45 -25.77 -7.34
CA GLY A 171 9.67 -26.40 -7.84
C GLY A 171 10.44 -25.60 -8.90
N ILE A 172 10.09 -24.33 -9.11
CA ILE A 172 10.70 -23.49 -10.15
C ILE A 172 11.75 -22.59 -9.51
N PHE A 173 13.01 -22.86 -9.83
CA PHE A 173 14.18 -22.10 -9.40
C PHE A 173 15.00 -21.74 -10.64
N ASN A 174 15.11 -20.45 -10.94
CA ASN A 174 15.88 -19.96 -12.08
C ASN A 174 17.25 -19.46 -11.62
N ALA A 175 18.27 -19.52 -12.49
CA ALA A 175 19.58 -18.93 -12.19
C ALA A 175 19.47 -17.40 -12.09
N ALA A 176 20.03 -16.81 -11.04
CA ALA A 176 19.92 -15.37 -10.77
C ALA A 176 21.08 -14.57 -11.42
N LYS A 177 21.05 -14.42 -12.75
CA LYS A 177 22.12 -13.72 -13.51
C LYS A 177 22.44 -12.31 -12.99
N LYS A 178 21.40 -11.54 -12.63
CA LYS A 178 21.56 -10.18 -12.08
C LYS A 178 22.37 -10.16 -10.77
N LEU A 179 22.09 -11.10 -9.87
CA LEU A 179 22.80 -11.20 -8.60
C LEU A 179 24.23 -11.72 -8.78
N GLU A 180 24.46 -12.60 -9.77
CA GLU A 180 25.82 -13.05 -10.12
C GLU A 180 26.70 -11.90 -10.64
N GLU A 181 26.15 -11.02 -11.49
CA GLU A 181 26.86 -9.85 -12.00
C GLU A 181 27.25 -8.88 -10.88
N GLN A 182 26.34 -8.60 -9.96
CA GLN A 182 26.63 -7.75 -8.79
C GLN A 182 27.66 -8.35 -7.84
N LEU A 183 27.58 -9.66 -7.57
CA LEU A 183 28.59 -10.34 -6.75
C LEU A 183 29.98 -10.27 -7.40
N LYS A 184 30.07 -10.40 -8.73
CA LYS A 184 31.32 -10.22 -9.47
C LYS A 184 31.82 -8.78 -9.41
N ALA A 185 30.96 -7.80 -9.62
CA ALA A 185 31.32 -6.38 -9.56
C ALA A 185 31.84 -5.98 -8.17
N ARG A 186 31.15 -6.44 -7.12
CA ARG A 186 31.57 -6.22 -5.74
C ARG A 186 32.88 -6.91 -5.42
N LYS A 187 33.06 -8.17 -5.85
CA LYS A 187 34.31 -8.90 -5.66
C LYS A 187 35.48 -8.20 -6.35
N ALA A 188 35.30 -7.75 -7.60
CA ALA A 188 36.31 -6.99 -8.32
C ALA A 188 36.68 -5.67 -7.62
N ARG A 189 35.72 -5.00 -6.99
CA ARG A 189 35.98 -3.81 -6.17
C ARG A 189 36.82 -4.12 -4.93
N MET A 190 36.50 -5.23 -4.23
CA MET A 190 37.22 -5.66 -3.04
C MET A 190 38.65 -6.13 -3.37
N ASP A 191 38.82 -6.91 -4.45
CA ASP A 191 40.12 -7.40 -4.90
C ASP A 191 41.03 -6.24 -5.31
N ARG A 192 40.49 -5.19 -5.96
CA ARG A 192 41.24 -3.96 -6.28
C ARG A 192 41.70 -3.22 -5.03
N ALA A 193 40.83 -3.09 -4.03
CA ALA A 193 41.17 -2.43 -2.76
C ALA A 193 42.21 -3.21 -1.93
N GLN A 194 42.20 -4.55 -1.99
CA GLN A 194 43.20 -5.39 -1.32
C GLN A 194 44.58 -5.26 -1.96
N LEU A 195 44.65 -5.24 -3.30
CA LEU A 195 45.91 -5.00 -4.03
C LEU A 195 46.48 -3.60 -3.76
N GLU A 196 45.62 -2.59 -3.63
CA GLU A 196 46.06 -1.23 -3.28
C GLU A 196 46.55 -1.13 -1.82
N GLY A 197 46.07 -1.99 -0.91
CA GLY A 197 46.51 -2.06 0.48
C GLY A 197 47.83 -2.79 0.68
N GLU A 198 48.08 -3.91 -0.03
CA GLU A 198 49.33 -4.70 0.09
C GLU A 198 50.58 -3.95 -0.43
N VAL A 199 50.43 -2.96 -1.31
CA VAL A 199 51.56 -2.17 -1.83
C VAL A 199 52.00 -1.08 -0.84
N GLY A 200 51.19 -0.77 0.18
CA GLY A 200 51.50 0.24 1.20
C GLY A 200 52.21 -0.27 2.46
N GLU A 201 52.40 -1.59 2.61
CA GLU A 201 52.97 -2.22 3.81
C GLU A 201 54.44 -2.69 3.63
N VAL A 202 55.08 -2.38 2.50
CA VAL A 202 56.45 -2.84 2.16
C VAL A 202 57.54 -1.78 2.27
N ASP A 203 57.23 -0.58 2.80
CA ASP A 203 58.15 0.55 2.96
C ASP A 203 58.39 0.92 4.45
N ASP A 204 58.85 -0.04 5.28
CA ASP A 204 59.56 0.24 6.54
C ASP A 204 60.79 -0.69 6.71
#